data_AF-A0A0D3JK44-F1
#
_entry.id   AF-A0A0D3JK44-F1
#
_cell.length_a   1.000
_cell.length_b   1.000
_cell.length_c   1.000
_cell.angle_alpha   90.00
_cell.angle_beta   90.00
_cell.angle_gamma   90.00
#
_symmetry.space_group_name_H-M   'P 1'
#
loop_
_entity.id
_entity.type
_entity.pdbx_description
1 polymer ?
#
loop_
_entity_poly.entity_id
_entity_poly.type
_entity_poly.pdbx_seq_one_letter_code
_entity_poly.pdbx_strand_id
1 'polypeptide(L)'
;MLDATHLEAEVRRLRNENQLLTSRVKCDVIQEDVLAKFQVALQPLHERVAAGAYSEDIDRLEIDILEVYETHIQAYDERASGFHADAVQSQREDLVHGLCASLRRVALSGLEVSLTQQLEDATDEVLLDAAVTNEQPQLWPRLARLWEDEAQKAAERVRSTLVRLGCAEESAVLEAKEADELRASARAVVAGRLDNPVIFLPELLRRAFDTTFRYQSYQGTLRVTGPFTDLDSLYAEAMARVHSYLDEFSRPLAVSLPQPSSTIASSASEDAPLVDWRARDRFEREVRVHADDLFETQATKQLLLRGTCDLPLGALVVMLFLGYDHILATLLHPLKLAALAAICVLCGATIWARRLGLIRGKCGACLDTALAVATLGVCTSMRVKSFYASLAARRTRGKAKGGAPADSDGSECAELKPAASDCSLAGPGARLMEEGSSSSAYEA
;
A
#
# COMPACT_ATOMS: atom_id res chain seq x y z
N MET A 1 24.07 26.84 85.66
CA MET A 1 24.32 27.98 84.74
C MET A 1 24.61 27.37 83.39
N LEU A 2 23.73 27.58 82.40
CA LEU A 2 24.03 27.22 81.02
C LEU A 2 25.19 28.11 80.56
N ASP A 3 26.25 27.48 80.05
CA ASP A 3 27.46 28.15 79.61
C ASP A 3 27.13 29.06 78.42
N ALA A 4 27.62 30.30 78.41
CA ALA A 4 27.25 31.29 77.38
C ALA A 4 27.60 30.80 75.96
N THR A 5 28.62 29.96 75.85
CA THR A 5 29.07 29.26 74.65
C THR A 5 27.97 28.37 74.04
N HIS A 6 27.19 27.68 74.87
CA HIS A 6 26.09 26.82 74.42
C HIS A 6 24.95 27.66 73.83
N LEU A 7 24.63 28.81 74.44
CA LEU A 7 23.58 29.68 73.94
C LEU A 7 23.96 30.29 72.58
N GLU A 8 25.21 30.72 72.41
CA GLU A 8 25.70 31.22 71.13
C GLU A 8 25.69 30.16 70.03
N ALA A 9 26.09 28.92 70.35
CA ALA A 9 26.03 27.81 69.42
C ALA A 9 24.60 27.53 68.96
N GLU A 10 23.65 27.53 69.88
CA GLU A 10 22.23 27.29 69.58
C GLU A 10 21.63 28.42 68.75
N VAL A 11 21.94 29.69 69.04
CA VAL A 11 21.48 30.82 68.23
C VAL A 11 22.03 30.76 66.80
N ARG A 12 23.29 30.35 66.62
CA ARG A 12 23.86 30.15 65.27
C ARG A 12 23.18 29.01 64.54
N ARG A 13 22.93 27.88 65.22
CA ARG A 13 22.20 26.74 64.67
C ARG A 13 20.81 27.16 64.20
N LEU A 14 20.03 27.82 65.06
CA LEU A 14 18.68 28.28 64.72
C LEU A 14 18.68 29.31 63.58
N ARG A 15 19.68 30.20 63.51
CA ARG A 15 19.82 31.13 62.39
C ARG A 15 20.09 30.38 61.07
N ASN A 16 20.94 29.37 61.08
CA ASN A 16 21.22 28.55 59.90
C ASN A 16 19.98 27.73 59.49
N GLU A 17 19.28 27.11 60.45
CA GLU A 17 18.03 26.39 60.19
C GLU A 17 16.95 27.33 59.62
N ASN A 18 16.81 28.53 60.17
CA ASN A 18 15.86 29.53 59.65
C ASN A 18 16.22 29.99 58.23
N GLN A 19 17.51 30.21 57.94
CA GLN A 19 17.99 30.53 56.60
C GLN A 19 17.73 29.39 55.60
N LEU A 20 17.92 28.15 56.03
CA LEU A 20 17.63 26.96 55.23
C LEU A 20 16.13 26.85 54.92
N LEU A 21 15.27 26.99 55.94
CA LEU A 21 13.81 26.95 55.77
C LEU A 21 13.30 28.09 54.88
N THR A 22 13.83 29.31 55.07
CA THR A 22 13.51 30.45 54.20
C THR A 22 13.94 30.21 52.76
N SER A 23 15.11 29.58 52.56
CA SER A 23 15.60 29.20 51.23
C SER A 23 14.69 28.17 50.58
N ARG A 24 14.27 27.13 51.32
CA ARG A 24 13.34 26.10 50.82
C ARG A 24 12.03 26.72 50.35
N VAL A 25 11.34 27.49 51.19
CA VAL A 25 10.06 28.12 50.83
C VAL A 25 10.20 29.02 49.59
N LYS A 26 11.33 29.72 49.42
CA LYS A 26 11.56 30.54 48.22
C LYS A 26 11.85 29.69 46.98
N CYS A 27 12.63 28.62 47.10
CA CYS A 27 12.85 27.67 46.02
C CYS A 27 11.55 27.00 45.58
N ASP A 28 10.66 26.63 46.51
CA ASP A 28 9.35 26.05 46.21
C ASP A 28 8.51 27.01 45.34
N VAL A 29 8.44 28.29 45.73
CA VAL A 29 7.71 29.32 44.95
C VAL A 29 8.31 29.52 43.56
N ILE A 30 9.65 29.46 43.43
CA ILE A 30 10.32 29.56 42.13
C ILE A 30 9.99 28.33 41.28
N GLN A 31 10.05 27.13 41.86
CA GLN A 31 9.71 25.88 41.19
C GLN A 31 8.27 25.87 40.68
N GLU A 32 7.30 26.25 41.50
CA GLU A 32 5.89 26.34 41.11
C GLU A 32 5.69 27.30 39.92
N ASP A 33 6.34 28.48 39.95
CA ASP A 33 6.27 29.46 38.86
C ASP A 33 6.96 28.96 37.58
N VAL A 34 8.10 28.26 37.69
CA VAL A 34 8.79 27.64 36.54
C VAL A 34 7.94 26.52 35.95
N LEU A 35 7.33 25.67 36.76
CA LEU A 35 6.42 24.62 36.31
C LEU A 35 5.19 25.21 35.61
N ALA A 36 4.60 26.28 36.13
CA ALA A 36 3.46 26.94 35.50
C ALA A 36 3.83 27.49 34.10
N LYS A 37 4.99 28.16 33.98
CA LYS A 37 5.49 28.67 32.68
C LYS A 37 5.82 27.54 31.71
N PHE A 38 6.39 26.46 32.22
CA PHE A 38 6.70 25.28 31.44
C PHE A 38 5.46 24.64 30.83
N GLN A 39 4.37 24.49 31.60
CA GLN A 39 3.10 23.97 31.07
C GLN A 39 2.54 24.85 29.93
N VAL A 40 2.65 26.18 30.05
CA VAL A 40 2.26 27.10 28.97
C VAL A 40 3.15 26.92 27.74
N ALA A 41 4.45 26.72 27.93
CA ALA A 41 5.39 26.48 26.84
C ALA A 41 5.20 25.11 26.14
N LEU A 42 4.67 24.10 26.84
CA LEU A 42 4.34 22.80 26.26
C LEU A 42 3.06 22.81 25.42
N GLN A 43 2.13 23.73 25.67
CA GLN A 43 0.88 23.80 24.93
C GLN A 43 1.04 23.83 23.38
N PRO A 44 1.91 24.68 22.79
CA PRO A 44 2.13 24.64 21.34
C PRO A 44 2.74 23.31 20.86
N LEU A 45 3.52 22.62 21.68
CA LEU A 45 4.02 21.27 21.33
C LEU A 45 2.89 20.26 21.31
N HIS A 46 2.00 20.28 22.30
CA HIS A 46 0.80 19.44 22.30
C HIS A 46 -0.08 19.68 21.08
N GLU A 47 -0.29 20.94 20.68
CA GLU A 47 -1.05 21.30 19.49
C GLU A 47 -0.39 20.77 18.21
N ARG A 48 0.95 20.89 18.09
CA ARG A 48 1.70 20.35 16.95
C ARG A 48 1.70 18.83 16.90
N VAL A 49 1.83 18.16 18.05
CA VAL A 49 1.71 16.69 18.17
C VAL A 49 0.32 16.23 17.74
N ALA A 50 -0.74 16.85 18.27
CA ALA A 50 -2.12 16.54 17.89
C ALA A 50 -2.41 16.81 16.40
N ALA A 51 -1.74 17.80 15.81
CA ALA A 51 -1.81 18.07 14.37
C ALA A 51 -0.97 17.10 13.51
N GLY A 52 -0.26 16.15 14.12
CA GLY A 52 0.58 15.18 13.41
C GLY A 52 1.87 15.78 12.84
N ALA A 53 2.32 16.95 13.31
CA ALA A 53 3.49 17.64 12.76
C ALA A 53 4.82 16.88 12.91
N TYR A 54 4.84 15.80 13.68
CA TYR A 54 6.01 14.98 14.00
C TYR A 54 5.87 13.52 13.56
N SER A 55 4.88 13.17 12.73
CA SER A 55 4.68 11.79 12.27
C SER A 55 5.90 11.25 11.50
N GLU A 56 6.48 12.10 10.64
CA GLU A 56 7.64 11.77 9.79
C GLU A 56 9.00 12.06 10.43
N ASP A 57 9.07 13.03 11.35
CA ASP A 57 10.33 13.54 11.92
C ASP A 57 10.22 13.64 13.44
N ILE A 58 10.41 12.48 14.09
CA ILE A 58 10.36 12.35 15.55
C ILE A 58 11.57 13.01 16.22
N ASP A 59 12.70 13.08 15.53
CA ASP A 59 13.93 13.69 16.04
C ASP A 59 13.70 15.20 16.27
N ARG A 60 12.88 15.83 15.43
CA ARG A 60 12.45 17.22 15.64
C ARG A 60 11.61 17.41 16.90
N LEU A 61 10.74 16.45 17.26
CA LEU A 61 9.99 16.52 18.52
C LEU A 61 10.95 16.50 19.71
N GLU A 62 11.97 15.64 19.66
CA GLU A 62 13.00 15.56 20.69
C GLU A 62 13.77 16.88 20.85
N ILE A 63 14.17 17.51 19.74
CA ILE A 63 14.85 18.82 19.76
C ILE A 63 13.95 19.88 20.39
N ASP A 64 12.70 19.98 19.95
CA ASP A 64 11.75 20.97 20.46
C ASP A 64 11.49 20.75 21.98
N ILE A 65 11.42 19.50 22.43
CA ILE A 65 11.27 19.15 23.85
C ILE A 65 12.53 19.53 24.66
N LEU A 66 13.73 19.24 24.13
CA LEU A 66 15.00 19.57 24.78
C LEU A 66 15.15 21.08 24.97
N GLU A 67 14.80 21.87 23.95
CA GLU A 67 14.87 23.33 24.01
C GLU A 67 13.96 23.89 25.12
N VAL A 68 12.72 23.41 25.22
CA VAL A 68 11.80 23.83 26.28
C VAL A 68 12.32 23.39 27.66
N TYR A 69 12.85 22.18 27.78
CA TYR A 69 13.42 21.68 29.03
C TYR A 69 14.61 22.51 29.52
N GLU A 70 15.63 22.70 28.68
CA GLU A 70 16.86 23.42 29.04
C GLU A 70 16.55 24.88 29.42
N THR A 71 15.66 25.53 28.68
CA THR A 71 15.23 26.91 28.96
C THR A 71 14.66 27.06 30.37
N HIS A 72 13.83 26.11 30.81
CA HIS A 72 13.15 26.22 32.11
C HIS A 72 14.05 25.79 33.27
N ILE A 73 14.95 24.82 33.06
CA ILE A 73 15.98 24.48 34.04
C ILE A 73 16.93 25.66 34.27
N GLN A 74 17.41 26.30 33.19
CA GLN A 74 18.27 27.48 33.31
C GLN A 74 17.55 28.62 34.05
N ALA A 75 16.27 28.87 33.74
CA ALA A 75 15.48 29.88 34.43
C ALA A 75 15.32 29.61 35.94
N TYR A 76 15.23 28.34 36.35
CA TYR A 76 15.24 27.96 37.76
C TYR A 76 16.62 28.19 38.38
N ASP A 77 17.69 27.67 37.76
CA ASP A 77 19.07 27.73 38.27
C ASP A 77 19.52 29.20 38.47
N GLU A 78 19.18 30.11 37.54
CA GLU A 78 19.47 31.54 37.66
C GLU A 78 18.76 32.18 38.87
N ARG A 79 17.46 31.91 39.04
CA ARG A 79 16.64 32.47 40.13
C ARG A 79 16.99 31.87 41.49
N ALA A 80 17.45 30.61 41.51
CA ALA A 80 17.76 29.88 42.71
C ALA A 80 19.21 30.08 43.20
N SER A 81 20.10 30.61 42.34
CA SER A 81 21.55 30.76 42.60
C SER A 81 21.94 31.51 43.89
N GLY A 82 21.04 32.35 44.43
CA GLY A 82 21.27 33.12 45.66
C GLY A 82 20.90 32.40 46.97
N PHE A 83 20.40 31.17 46.93
CA PHE A 83 19.88 30.44 48.10
C PHE A 83 20.83 29.34 48.59
N HIS A 84 20.49 28.72 49.72
CA HIS A 84 21.28 27.64 50.31
C HIS A 84 21.37 26.43 49.36
N ALA A 85 22.59 25.93 49.09
CA ALA A 85 22.86 24.87 48.11
C ALA A 85 21.98 23.62 48.30
N ASP A 86 21.88 23.10 49.53
CA ASP A 86 21.05 21.92 49.83
C ASP A 86 19.56 22.12 49.51
N ALA A 87 19.04 23.34 49.72
CA ALA A 87 17.65 23.65 49.37
C ALA A 87 17.47 23.74 47.85
N VAL A 88 18.42 24.38 47.16
CA VAL A 88 18.41 24.50 45.70
C VAL A 88 18.47 23.12 45.05
N GLN A 89 19.38 22.26 45.49
CA GLN A 89 19.58 20.92 44.94
C GLN A 89 18.33 20.04 45.12
N SER A 90 17.78 19.98 46.34
CA SER A 90 16.57 19.19 46.62
C SER A 90 15.39 19.64 45.76
N GLN A 91 15.13 20.94 45.68
CA GLN A 91 14.01 21.46 44.89
C GLN A 91 14.27 21.38 43.37
N ARG A 92 15.53 21.39 42.95
CA ARG A 92 15.90 21.14 41.56
C ARG A 92 15.58 19.69 41.15
N GLU A 93 15.84 18.72 42.01
CA GLU A 93 15.49 17.32 41.78
C GLU A 93 13.97 17.13 41.66
N ASP A 94 13.20 17.75 42.56
CA ASP A 94 11.73 17.74 42.51
C ASP A 94 11.19 18.44 41.24
N LEU A 95 11.81 19.56 40.83
CA LEU A 95 11.50 20.24 39.57
C LEU A 95 11.77 19.32 38.37
N VAL A 96 12.97 18.74 38.27
CA VAL A 96 13.35 17.83 37.16
C VAL A 96 12.36 16.67 37.07
N HIS A 97 11.97 16.09 38.21
CA HIS A 97 10.97 15.02 38.22
C HIS A 97 9.61 15.49 37.67
N GLY A 98 9.14 16.69 38.05
CA GLY A 98 7.90 17.28 37.53
C GLY A 98 7.96 17.61 36.02
N LEU A 99 9.09 18.10 35.54
CA LEU A 99 9.33 18.35 34.12
C LEU A 99 9.36 17.03 33.33
N CYS A 100 10.13 16.04 33.78
CA CYS A 100 10.21 14.71 33.18
C CYS A 100 8.83 14.04 33.08
N ALA A 101 8.00 14.12 34.12
CA ALA A 101 6.66 13.56 34.11
C ALA A 101 5.75 14.21 33.05
N SER A 102 5.90 15.51 32.83
CA SER A 102 5.13 16.25 31.81
C SER A 102 5.63 15.96 30.40
N LEU A 103 6.96 15.93 30.21
CA LEU A 103 7.60 15.59 28.94
C LEU A 103 7.31 14.15 28.51
N ARG A 104 7.28 13.21 29.46
CA ARG A 104 6.88 11.82 29.22
C ARG A 104 5.52 11.74 28.53
N ARG A 105 4.54 12.52 28.96
CA ARG A 105 3.21 12.55 28.34
C ARG A 105 3.26 13.10 26.91
N VAL A 106 3.98 14.19 26.68
CA VAL A 106 4.15 14.77 25.34
C VAL A 106 4.85 13.77 24.41
N ALA A 107 5.97 13.19 24.86
CA ALA A 107 6.75 12.23 24.10
C ALA A 107 5.94 10.98 23.76
N LEU A 108 5.20 10.42 24.73
CA LEU A 108 4.28 9.30 24.49
C LEU A 108 3.23 9.66 23.44
N SER A 109 2.55 10.80 23.56
CA SER A 109 1.55 11.22 22.57
C SER A 109 2.12 11.43 21.17
N GLY A 110 3.35 11.96 21.06
CA GLY A 110 4.01 12.13 19.76
C GLY A 110 4.44 10.81 19.13
N LEU A 111 4.94 9.89 19.97
CA LEU A 111 5.34 8.55 19.55
C LEU A 111 4.13 7.68 19.18
N GLU A 112 2.99 7.82 19.85
CA GLU A 112 1.74 7.15 19.46
C GLU A 112 1.27 7.55 18.06
N VAL A 113 1.36 8.83 17.71
CA VAL A 113 1.00 9.31 16.35
C VAL A 113 1.97 8.75 15.31
N SER A 114 3.28 8.79 15.57
CA SER A 114 4.28 8.24 14.65
C SER A 114 4.18 6.72 14.51
N LEU A 115 3.93 6.01 15.63
CA LEU A 115 3.69 4.58 15.67
C LEU A 115 2.47 4.20 14.84
N THR A 116 1.38 4.97 14.95
CA THR A 116 0.16 4.75 14.17
C THR A 116 0.46 4.78 12.67
N GLN A 117 1.13 5.83 12.19
CA GLN A 117 1.49 5.96 10.77
C GLN A 117 2.41 4.83 10.31
N GLN A 118 3.47 4.52 11.07
CA GLN A 118 4.43 3.46 10.74
C GLN A 118 3.75 2.08 10.67
N LEU A 119 2.82 1.81 11.59
CA LEU A 119 2.06 0.57 11.59
C LEU A 119 1.07 0.47 10.44
N GLU A 120 0.39 1.56 10.07
CA GLU A 120 -0.50 1.56 8.91
C GLU A 120 0.28 1.21 7.64
N ASP A 121 1.40 1.89 7.39
CA ASP A 121 2.24 1.68 6.21
C ASP A 121 2.84 0.26 6.18
N ALA A 122 3.36 -0.22 7.32
CA ALA A 122 3.95 -1.55 7.41
C ALA A 122 2.89 -2.67 7.35
N THR A 123 1.68 -2.44 7.86
CA THR A 123 0.57 -3.39 7.74
C THR A 123 0.15 -3.53 6.28
N ASP A 124 0.04 -2.41 5.56
CA ASP A 124 -0.25 -2.42 4.13
C ASP A 124 0.83 -3.17 3.35
N GLU A 125 2.11 -2.96 3.67
CA GLU A 125 3.23 -3.68 3.05
C GLU A 125 3.13 -5.20 3.29
N VAL A 126 2.88 -5.64 4.53
CA VAL A 126 2.74 -7.06 4.87
C VAL A 126 1.54 -7.70 4.18
N LEU A 127 0.41 -6.99 4.09
CA LEU A 127 -0.78 -7.47 3.38
C LEU A 127 -0.51 -7.62 1.88
N LEU A 128 0.20 -6.67 1.27
CA LEU A 128 0.57 -6.72 -0.14
C LEU A 128 1.59 -7.83 -0.43
N ASP A 129 2.58 -8.02 0.45
CA ASP A 129 3.58 -9.08 0.33
C ASP A 129 2.97 -10.47 0.48
N ALA A 130 2.04 -10.66 1.42
CA ALA A 130 1.32 -11.92 1.58
C ALA A 130 0.54 -12.31 0.31
N ALA A 131 -0.05 -11.32 -0.37
CA ALA A 131 -0.76 -11.53 -1.63
C ALA A 131 0.17 -12.03 -2.77
N VAL A 132 1.45 -11.64 -2.73
CA VAL A 132 2.45 -11.98 -3.77
C VAL A 132 3.15 -13.30 -3.46
N THR A 133 3.59 -13.50 -2.22
CA THR A 133 4.43 -14.64 -1.79
C THR A 133 3.63 -15.93 -1.60
N ASN A 134 2.30 -15.85 -1.54
CA ASN A 134 1.42 -17.00 -1.31
C ASN A 134 1.66 -17.68 0.05
N GLU A 135 2.17 -16.94 1.04
CA GLU A 135 2.46 -17.41 2.40
C GLU A 135 1.29 -17.16 3.38
N GLN A 136 0.08 -17.58 2.99
CA GLN A 136 -1.14 -17.51 3.83
C GLN A 136 -0.95 -17.89 5.31
N PRO A 137 -0.36 -19.06 5.65
CA PRO A 137 -0.28 -19.49 7.05
C PRO A 137 0.63 -18.61 7.92
N GLN A 138 1.42 -17.72 7.32
CA GLN A 138 2.32 -16.83 8.04
C GLN A 138 1.80 -15.39 8.16
N LEU A 139 0.65 -15.05 7.55
CA LEU A 139 0.14 -13.67 7.59
C LEU A 139 -0.08 -13.17 9.02
N TRP A 140 -0.88 -13.88 9.82
CA TRP A 140 -1.17 -13.44 11.19
C TRP A 140 0.06 -13.47 12.10
N PRO A 141 0.91 -14.51 12.09
CA PRO A 141 2.17 -14.47 12.84
C PRO A 141 3.07 -13.30 12.44
N ARG A 142 3.12 -12.94 11.15
CA ARG A 142 3.92 -11.79 10.67
C ARG A 142 3.33 -10.47 11.16
N LEU A 143 2.01 -10.28 11.05
CA LEU A 143 1.32 -9.10 11.59
C LEU A 143 1.48 -9.00 13.11
N ALA A 144 1.34 -10.12 13.82
CA ALA A 144 1.49 -10.17 15.27
C ALA A 144 2.90 -9.76 15.73
N ARG A 145 3.93 -10.24 15.03
CA ARG A 145 5.31 -9.81 15.29
C ARG A 145 5.54 -8.37 14.92
N LEU A 146 5.00 -7.92 13.78
CA LEU A 146 5.14 -6.56 13.30
C LEU A 146 4.70 -5.55 14.37
N TRP A 147 3.48 -5.68 14.90
CA TRP A 147 2.98 -4.68 15.84
C TRP A 147 3.65 -4.77 17.22
N GLU A 148 4.03 -5.98 17.68
CA GLU A 148 4.77 -6.13 18.94
C GLU A 148 6.18 -5.54 18.82
N ASP A 149 6.88 -5.81 17.71
CA ASP A 149 8.22 -5.28 17.44
C ASP A 149 8.19 -3.75 17.32
N GLU A 150 7.20 -3.17 16.62
CA GLU A 150 7.06 -1.72 16.51
C GLU A 150 6.63 -1.06 17.83
N ALA A 151 5.75 -1.68 18.61
CA ALA A 151 5.41 -1.20 19.95
C ALA A 151 6.63 -1.23 20.88
N GLN A 152 7.46 -2.27 20.80
CA GLN A 152 8.70 -2.36 21.57
C GLN A 152 9.72 -1.31 21.13
N LYS A 153 9.90 -1.10 19.81
CA LYS A 153 10.78 -0.03 19.29
C LYS A 153 10.30 1.35 19.74
N ALA A 154 8.99 1.60 19.73
CA ALA A 154 8.43 2.86 20.23
C ALA A 154 8.72 3.03 21.73
N ALA A 155 8.53 1.97 22.54
CA ALA A 155 8.86 1.99 23.96
C ALA A 155 10.35 2.27 24.23
N GLU A 156 11.24 1.64 23.47
CA GLU A 156 12.70 1.88 23.55
C GLU A 156 13.06 3.32 23.14
N ARG A 157 12.39 3.87 22.12
CA ARG A 157 12.53 5.28 21.71
C ARG A 157 12.11 6.22 22.84
N VAL A 158 10.92 6.04 23.44
CA VAL A 158 10.48 6.85 24.60
C VAL A 158 11.55 6.83 25.69
N ARG A 159 12.02 5.64 26.08
CA ARG A 159 13.05 5.49 27.11
C ARG A 159 14.31 6.26 26.74
N SER A 160 14.79 6.12 25.49
CA SER A 160 16.00 6.80 25.03
C SER A 160 15.88 8.32 25.06
N THR A 161 14.71 8.87 24.67
CA THR A 161 14.42 10.30 24.71
C THR A 161 14.37 10.81 26.16
N LEU A 162 13.73 10.08 27.07
CA LEU A 162 13.68 10.44 28.50
C LEU A 162 15.07 10.43 29.15
N VAL A 163 15.91 9.44 28.83
CA VAL A 163 17.29 9.40 29.32
C VAL A 163 18.09 10.59 28.78
N ARG A 164 17.92 10.96 27.51
CA ARG A 164 18.60 12.13 26.91
C ARG A 164 18.14 13.45 27.53
N LEU A 165 16.91 13.53 28.01
CA LEU A 165 16.38 14.67 28.78
C LEU A 165 16.93 14.74 30.22
N GLY A 166 17.79 13.81 30.61
CA GLY A 166 18.39 13.77 31.95
C GLY A 166 17.47 13.18 33.02
N CYS A 167 16.35 12.54 32.62
CA CYS A 167 15.58 11.75 33.56
C CYS A 167 16.41 10.56 34.03
N ALA A 168 16.33 10.23 35.33
CA ALA A 168 17.03 9.07 35.87
C ALA A 168 16.62 7.80 35.11
N GLU A 169 17.57 6.89 34.89
CA GLU A 169 17.34 5.69 34.08
C GLU A 169 16.18 4.84 34.62
N GLU A 170 16.01 4.80 35.95
CA GLU A 170 14.88 4.13 36.62
C GLU A 170 13.53 4.79 36.30
N SER A 171 13.48 6.13 36.28
CA SER A 171 12.28 6.89 35.92
C SER A 171 11.99 6.85 34.42
N ALA A 172 13.00 6.61 33.58
CA ALA A 172 12.88 6.48 32.14
C ALA A 172 12.34 5.11 31.70
N VAL A 173 12.31 4.11 32.59
CA VAL A 173 11.64 2.84 32.32
C VAL A 173 10.13 3.10 32.24
N LEU A 174 9.53 2.71 31.12
CA LEU A 174 8.08 2.73 30.96
C LEU A 174 7.45 1.84 32.02
N GLU A 175 6.45 2.37 32.71
CA GLU A 175 5.69 1.55 33.63
C GLU A 175 5.01 0.44 32.82
N ALA A 176 4.81 -0.73 33.44
CA ALA A 176 4.15 -1.85 32.76
C ALA A 176 2.81 -1.45 32.13
N LYS A 177 2.08 -0.53 32.79
CA LYS A 177 0.82 0.03 32.29
C LYS A 177 0.99 0.82 30.99
N GLU A 178 2.00 1.68 30.88
CA GLU A 178 2.22 2.51 29.68
C GLU A 178 2.73 1.66 28.51
N ALA A 179 3.60 0.68 28.80
CA ALA A 179 4.03 -0.28 27.79
C ALA A 179 2.84 -1.09 27.24
N ASP A 180 1.91 -1.48 28.11
CA ASP A 180 0.69 -2.17 27.71
C ASP A 180 -0.29 -1.26 26.95
N GLU A 181 -0.38 0.02 27.30
CA GLU A 181 -1.16 1.02 26.56
C GLU A 181 -0.60 1.21 25.14
N LEU A 182 0.72 1.30 24.98
CA LEU A 182 1.37 1.35 23.66
C LEU A 182 1.09 0.10 22.82
N ARG A 183 1.18 -1.09 23.44
CA ARG A 183 0.82 -2.35 22.79
C ARG A 183 -0.65 -2.39 22.37
N ALA A 184 -1.55 -1.94 23.25
CA ALA A 184 -2.97 -1.88 22.97
C ALA A 184 -3.27 -0.90 21.83
N SER A 185 -2.61 0.26 21.81
CA SER A 185 -2.70 1.25 20.73
C SER A 185 -2.20 0.67 19.41
N ALA A 186 -1.00 0.08 19.39
CA ALA A 186 -0.44 -0.58 18.21
C ALA A 186 -1.38 -1.65 17.64
N ARG A 187 -1.91 -2.51 18.50
CA ARG A 187 -2.89 -3.53 18.12
C ARG A 187 -4.17 -2.92 17.57
N ALA A 188 -4.68 -1.85 18.20
CA ALA A 188 -5.88 -1.15 17.75
C ALA A 188 -5.70 -0.49 16.38
N VAL A 189 -4.50 0.01 16.06
CA VAL A 189 -4.17 0.56 14.73
C VAL A 189 -4.22 -0.55 13.67
N VAL A 190 -3.55 -1.68 13.91
CA VAL A 190 -3.59 -2.82 12.99
C VAL A 190 -5.01 -3.35 12.84
N ALA A 191 -5.76 -3.46 13.94
CA ALA A 191 -7.16 -3.87 13.93
C ALA A 191 -8.03 -2.91 13.11
N GLY A 192 -7.94 -1.60 13.36
CA GLY A 192 -8.68 -0.58 12.64
C GLY A 192 -8.36 -0.54 11.15
N ARG A 193 -7.10 -0.84 10.79
CA ARG A 193 -6.70 -0.99 9.38
C ARG A 193 -7.35 -2.21 8.73
N LEU A 194 -7.49 -3.30 9.48
CA LEU A 194 -8.14 -4.53 9.04
C LEU A 194 -9.67 -4.45 9.04
N ASP A 195 -10.27 -3.61 9.91
CA ASP A 195 -11.72 -3.46 10.10
C ASP A 195 -12.46 -2.99 8.84
N ASN A 196 -11.74 -2.47 7.84
CA ASN A 196 -12.30 -2.18 6.52
C ASN A 196 -11.74 -3.12 5.44
N PRO A 197 -12.10 -4.42 5.48
CA PRO A 197 -11.64 -5.40 4.50
C PRO A 197 -12.15 -5.06 3.09
N VAL A 198 -13.20 -4.22 2.97
CA VAL A 198 -13.77 -3.81 1.68
C VAL A 198 -12.74 -3.10 0.79
N ILE A 199 -11.75 -2.42 1.37
CA ILE A 199 -10.76 -1.66 0.61
C ILE A 199 -9.67 -2.57 0.04
N PHE A 200 -9.06 -3.43 0.87
CA PHE A 200 -7.86 -4.18 0.47
C PHE A 200 -8.14 -5.62 0.06
N LEU A 201 -9.17 -6.26 0.63
CA LEU A 201 -9.42 -7.69 0.43
C LEU A 201 -9.76 -8.04 -1.03
N PRO A 202 -10.58 -7.28 -1.78
CA PRO A 202 -10.85 -7.58 -3.18
C PRO A 202 -9.58 -7.64 -4.04
N GLU A 203 -8.67 -6.69 -3.83
CA GLU A 203 -7.39 -6.63 -4.56
C GLU A 203 -6.47 -7.78 -4.15
N LEU A 204 -6.41 -8.10 -2.85
CA LEU A 204 -5.64 -9.25 -2.35
C LEU A 204 -6.16 -10.57 -2.93
N LEU A 205 -7.48 -10.78 -2.97
CA LEU A 205 -8.08 -11.99 -3.53
C LEU A 205 -7.89 -12.08 -5.06
N ARG A 206 -8.00 -10.95 -5.77
CA ARG A 206 -7.69 -10.89 -7.21
C ARG A 206 -6.24 -11.24 -7.49
N ARG A 207 -5.30 -10.69 -6.70
CA ARG A 207 -3.88 -11.02 -6.81
C ARG A 207 -3.60 -12.47 -6.49
N ALA A 208 -4.20 -13.03 -5.44
CA ALA A 208 -4.08 -14.45 -5.10
C ALA A 208 -4.57 -15.38 -6.21
N PHE A 209 -5.68 -15.02 -6.86
CA PHE A 209 -6.18 -15.73 -8.05
C PHE A 209 -5.18 -15.59 -9.21
N ASP A 210 -4.78 -14.37 -9.54
CA ASP A 210 -3.88 -14.07 -10.66
C ASP A 210 -2.52 -14.76 -10.49
N THR A 211 -1.89 -14.71 -9.31
CA THR A 211 -0.59 -15.36 -9.02
C THR A 211 -0.65 -16.87 -9.25
N THR A 212 -1.78 -17.49 -8.93
CA THR A 212 -1.97 -18.94 -9.10
C THR A 212 -2.29 -19.31 -10.54
N PHE A 213 -3.24 -18.58 -11.14
CA PHE A 213 -3.79 -18.89 -12.45
C PHE A 213 -2.85 -18.46 -13.57
N ARG A 214 -2.33 -17.23 -13.50
CA ARG A 214 -1.50 -16.63 -14.56
C ARG A 214 -0.02 -16.92 -14.42
N TYR A 215 0.50 -17.22 -13.23
CA TYR A 215 1.93 -17.41 -13.02
C TYR A 215 2.25 -18.86 -12.63
N GLN A 216 3.49 -19.26 -12.86
CA GLN A 216 3.99 -20.56 -12.42
C GLN A 216 4.51 -20.48 -10.97
N SER A 217 4.09 -21.44 -10.15
CA SER A 217 4.35 -21.46 -8.69
C SER A 217 5.82 -21.33 -8.28
N TYR A 218 6.77 -21.73 -9.14
CA TYR A 218 8.20 -21.76 -8.80
C TYR A 218 9.02 -20.62 -9.39
N GLN A 219 8.50 -19.93 -10.42
CA GLN A 219 9.32 -19.01 -11.22
C GLN A 219 8.78 -17.57 -11.24
N GLY A 220 7.52 -17.34 -10.83
CA GLY A 220 6.89 -16.03 -10.96
C GLY A 220 6.77 -15.56 -12.43
N THR A 221 7.04 -16.44 -13.40
CA THR A 221 6.91 -16.16 -14.82
C THR A 221 5.48 -16.41 -15.27
N LEU A 222 5.03 -15.66 -16.28
CA LEU A 222 3.72 -15.86 -16.90
C LEU A 222 3.63 -17.30 -17.45
N ARG A 223 2.60 -18.01 -17.01
CA ARG A 223 2.28 -19.37 -17.39
C ARG A 223 1.89 -19.39 -18.87
N VAL A 224 2.67 -20.13 -19.66
CA VAL A 224 2.32 -20.43 -21.04
C VAL A 224 1.32 -21.57 -21.05
N THR A 225 0.06 -21.26 -21.34
CA THR A 225 -1.03 -22.24 -21.45
C THR A 225 -0.96 -22.93 -22.81
N GLY A 226 -0.36 -24.13 -22.84
CA GLY A 226 -0.36 -24.98 -24.04
C GLY A 226 -1.75 -25.56 -24.35
N PRO A 227 -1.97 -26.10 -25.56
CA PRO A 227 -3.26 -26.65 -25.98
C PRO A 227 -3.74 -27.81 -25.10
N PHE A 228 -2.85 -28.52 -24.42
CA PHE A 228 -3.20 -29.65 -23.56
C PHE A 228 -3.22 -29.30 -22.07
N THR A 229 -3.10 -28.02 -21.73
CA THR A 229 -3.15 -27.59 -20.32
C THR A 229 -4.61 -27.65 -19.85
N ASP A 230 -4.85 -28.35 -18.76
CA ASP A 230 -6.16 -28.42 -18.11
C ASP A 230 -6.44 -27.11 -17.38
N LEU A 231 -7.15 -26.18 -18.05
CA LEU A 231 -7.52 -24.89 -17.47
C LEU A 231 -8.50 -25.02 -16.32
N ASP A 232 -9.37 -26.04 -16.34
CA ASP A 232 -10.39 -26.24 -15.30
C ASP A 232 -9.72 -26.59 -13.97
N SER A 233 -8.70 -27.45 -14.02
CA SER A 233 -7.90 -27.77 -12.83
C SER A 233 -7.17 -26.56 -12.25
N LEU A 234 -6.60 -25.69 -13.12
CA LEU A 234 -5.90 -24.47 -12.69
C LEU A 234 -6.86 -23.43 -12.11
N TYR A 235 -8.05 -23.30 -12.71
CA TYR A 235 -9.10 -22.43 -12.19
C TYR A 235 -9.58 -22.92 -10.82
N ALA A 236 -9.84 -24.22 -10.68
CA ALA A 236 -10.25 -24.82 -9.41
C ALA A 236 -9.18 -24.65 -8.33
N GLU A 237 -7.90 -24.83 -8.67
CA GLU A 237 -6.78 -24.58 -7.75
C GLU A 237 -6.71 -23.10 -7.33
N ALA A 238 -6.84 -22.17 -8.27
CA ALA A 238 -6.81 -20.74 -7.98
C ALA A 238 -7.99 -20.30 -7.11
N MET A 239 -9.20 -20.80 -7.37
CA MET A 239 -10.38 -20.53 -6.56
C MET A 239 -10.28 -21.14 -5.16
N ALA A 240 -9.77 -22.37 -5.03
CA ALA A 240 -9.56 -22.98 -3.72
C ALA A 240 -8.62 -22.14 -2.84
N ARG A 241 -7.61 -21.47 -3.44
CA ARG A 241 -6.74 -20.53 -2.71
C ARG A 241 -7.45 -19.25 -2.30
N VAL A 242 -8.32 -18.71 -3.15
CA VAL A 242 -9.19 -17.57 -2.80
C VAL A 242 -10.09 -17.92 -1.61
N HIS A 243 -10.68 -19.12 -1.60
CA HIS A 243 -11.49 -19.61 -0.48
C HIS A 243 -10.67 -19.75 0.80
N SER A 244 -9.44 -20.24 0.72
CA SER A 244 -8.51 -20.31 1.86
C SER A 244 -8.24 -18.95 2.49
N TYR A 245 -8.03 -17.89 1.68
CA TYR A 245 -7.94 -16.52 2.19
C TYR A 245 -9.25 -16.10 2.87
N LEU A 246 -10.40 -16.31 2.24
CA LEU A 246 -11.69 -15.95 2.83
C LEU A 246 -11.95 -16.66 4.16
N ASP A 247 -11.58 -17.94 4.29
CA ASP A 247 -11.69 -18.70 5.54
C ASP A 247 -10.80 -18.11 6.64
N GLU A 248 -9.60 -17.69 6.29
CA GLU A 248 -8.63 -17.12 7.22
C GLU A 248 -9.10 -15.74 7.72
N PHE A 249 -9.65 -14.90 6.84
CA PHE A 249 -10.27 -13.61 7.18
C PHE A 249 -11.68 -13.75 7.81
N SER A 250 -12.28 -14.95 7.79
CA SER A 250 -13.54 -15.22 8.52
C SER A 250 -13.31 -15.51 10.01
N ARG A 251 -12.05 -15.64 10.46
CA ARG A 251 -11.73 -15.85 11.87
C ARG A 251 -11.87 -14.54 12.67
N PRO A 252 -12.34 -14.59 13.93
CA PRO A 252 -12.35 -13.42 14.78
C PRO A 252 -10.95 -12.85 14.98
N LEU A 253 -10.84 -11.52 14.96
CA LEU A 253 -9.55 -10.84 15.07
C LEU A 253 -8.86 -11.13 16.42
N ALA A 254 -9.65 -11.30 17.49
CA ALA A 254 -9.15 -11.68 18.81
C ALA A 254 -8.39 -13.02 18.82
N VAL A 255 -8.75 -13.96 17.94
CA VAL A 255 -8.07 -15.25 17.82
C VAL A 255 -6.79 -15.10 16.99
N SER A 256 -6.82 -14.26 15.96
CA SER A 256 -5.69 -14.06 15.03
C SER A 256 -4.60 -13.15 15.58
N LEU A 257 -4.96 -12.16 16.40
CA LEU A 257 -4.04 -11.21 17.02
C LEU A 257 -4.11 -11.34 18.55
N PRO A 258 -3.06 -11.88 19.21
CA PRO A 258 -3.07 -12.09 20.66
C PRO A 258 -3.34 -10.78 21.41
N GLN A 259 -4.21 -10.84 22.42
CA GLN A 259 -4.51 -9.70 23.29
C GLN A 259 -3.36 -9.45 24.28
N PRO A 260 -2.99 -8.18 24.54
CA PRO A 260 -2.09 -7.86 25.64
C PRO A 260 -2.75 -8.21 26.98
N SER A 261 -1.94 -8.70 27.92
CA SER A 261 -2.35 -9.36 29.17
C SER A 261 -3.24 -8.53 30.12
N SER A 262 -3.34 -7.21 29.91
CA SER A 262 -3.86 -6.24 30.89
C SER A 262 -5.12 -5.50 30.45
N THR A 263 -5.66 -5.75 29.25
CA THR A 263 -6.84 -5.02 28.77
C THR A 263 -8.13 -5.65 29.31
N ILE A 264 -8.60 -5.16 30.47
CA ILE A 264 -9.78 -5.67 31.21
C ILE A 264 -11.13 -5.29 30.57
N ALA A 265 -11.14 -4.54 29.46
CA ALA A 265 -12.38 -4.14 28.79
C ALA A 265 -12.27 -4.32 27.26
N SER A 266 -12.30 -5.57 26.81
CA SER A 266 -12.54 -5.87 25.40
C SER A 266 -13.96 -5.40 25.05
N SER A 267 -14.06 -4.45 24.11
CA SER A 267 -15.32 -4.03 23.54
C SER A 267 -15.96 -5.21 22.82
N ALA A 268 -17.29 -5.36 22.94
CA ALA A 268 -18.05 -6.48 22.38
C ALA A 268 -17.95 -6.64 20.84
N SER A 269 -17.21 -5.78 20.14
CA SER A 269 -16.97 -5.89 18.70
C SER A 269 -15.77 -6.78 18.33
N GLU A 270 -14.85 -7.09 19.25
CA GLU A 270 -13.63 -7.85 18.92
C GLU A 270 -13.88 -9.35 18.64
N ASP A 271 -15.02 -9.88 19.12
CA ASP A 271 -15.42 -11.28 18.90
C ASP A 271 -16.09 -11.51 17.54
N ALA A 272 -16.42 -10.44 16.82
CA ALA A 272 -17.01 -10.54 15.50
C ALA A 272 -15.97 -11.03 14.47
N PRO A 273 -16.36 -11.88 13.51
CA PRO A 273 -15.48 -12.22 12.39
C PRO A 273 -15.16 -10.96 11.59
N LEU A 274 -13.90 -10.82 11.17
CA LEU A 274 -13.44 -9.66 10.41
C LEU A 274 -14.21 -9.48 9.10
N VAL A 275 -14.56 -10.61 8.47
CA VAL A 275 -15.44 -10.67 7.30
C VAL A 275 -16.68 -11.45 7.66
N ASP A 276 -17.83 -10.77 7.67
CA ASP A 276 -19.12 -11.45 7.81
C ASP A 276 -19.44 -12.33 6.59
N TRP A 277 -20.36 -13.27 6.74
CA TRP A 277 -20.73 -14.18 5.65
C TRP A 277 -21.27 -13.45 4.41
N ARG A 278 -21.88 -12.25 4.56
CA ARG A 278 -22.43 -11.48 3.44
C ARG A 278 -21.34 -10.78 2.64
N ALA A 279 -20.35 -10.24 3.31
CA ALA A 279 -19.16 -9.64 2.73
C ALA A 279 -18.34 -10.73 2.03
N ARG A 280 -18.19 -11.91 2.66
CA ARG A 280 -17.59 -13.09 2.03
C ARG A 280 -18.28 -13.44 0.71
N ASP A 281 -19.60 -13.60 0.69
CA ASP A 281 -20.37 -13.91 -0.53
C ASP A 281 -20.26 -12.80 -1.59
N ARG A 282 -20.08 -11.54 -1.18
CA ARG A 282 -19.88 -10.41 -2.09
C ARG A 282 -18.50 -10.49 -2.74
N PHE A 283 -17.45 -10.64 -1.94
CA PHE A 283 -16.07 -10.74 -2.43
C PHE A 283 -15.88 -11.96 -3.31
N GLU A 284 -16.46 -13.12 -2.94
CA GLU A 284 -16.41 -14.32 -3.77
C GLU A 284 -17.03 -14.08 -5.16
N ARG A 285 -18.20 -13.41 -5.23
CA ARG A 285 -18.83 -13.07 -6.50
C ARG A 285 -17.99 -12.11 -7.33
N GLU A 286 -17.40 -11.10 -6.71
CA GLU A 286 -16.55 -10.12 -7.40
C GLU A 286 -15.29 -10.78 -7.99
N VAL A 287 -14.65 -11.66 -7.22
CA VAL A 287 -13.50 -12.43 -7.69
C VAL A 287 -13.91 -13.43 -8.76
N ARG A 288 -15.07 -14.10 -8.62
CA ARG A 288 -15.58 -15.04 -9.63
C ARG A 288 -15.81 -14.37 -10.98
N VAL A 289 -16.40 -13.17 -11.02
CA VAL A 289 -16.56 -12.40 -12.27
C VAL A 289 -15.21 -12.14 -12.94
N HIS A 290 -14.22 -11.67 -12.18
CA HIS A 290 -12.85 -11.45 -12.70
C HIS A 290 -12.20 -12.77 -13.16
N ALA A 291 -12.36 -13.84 -12.38
CA ALA A 291 -11.82 -15.16 -12.67
C ALA A 291 -12.41 -15.75 -13.96
N ASP A 292 -13.72 -15.62 -14.16
CA ASP A 292 -14.45 -16.12 -15.33
C ASP A 292 -13.99 -15.37 -16.60
N ASP A 293 -13.86 -14.04 -16.53
CA ASP A 293 -13.32 -13.23 -17.63
C ASP A 293 -11.89 -13.69 -18.02
N LEU A 294 -11.04 -13.97 -17.02
CA LEU A 294 -9.69 -14.49 -17.27
C LEU A 294 -9.67 -15.90 -17.81
N PHE A 295 -10.57 -16.75 -17.33
CA PHE A 295 -10.71 -18.11 -17.81
C PHE A 295 -11.15 -18.11 -19.28
N GLU A 296 -12.19 -17.36 -19.65
CA GLU A 296 -12.68 -17.27 -21.02
C GLU A 296 -11.62 -16.74 -21.98
N THR A 297 -10.86 -15.71 -21.57
CA THR A 297 -9.77 -15.17 -22.39
C THR A 297 -8.62 -16.16 -22.58
N GLN A 298 -8.37 -17.08 -21.64
CA GLN A 298 -7.37 -18.14 -21.79
C GLN A 298 -7.92 -19.33 -22.58
N ALA A 299 -9.17 -19.72 -22.36
CA ALA A 299 -9.86 -20.79 -23.07
C ALA A 299 -9.99 -20.47 -24.56
N THR A 300 -10.34 -19.23 -24.91
CA THR A 300 -10.37 -18.77 -26.30
C THR A 300 -8.99 -18.79 -26.96
N LYS A 301 -7.93 -18.37 -26.25
CA LYS A 301 -6.54 -18.50 -26.74
C LYS A 301 -6.15 -19.95 -26.96
N GLN A 302 -6.48 -20.85 -26.02
CA GLN A 302 -6.21 -22.28 -26.19
C GLN A 302 -7.00 -22.89 -27.34
N LEU A 303 -8.25 -22.50 -27.54
CA LEU A 303 -9.08 -22.97 -28.65
C LEU A 303 -8.46 -22.57 -30.00
N LEU A 304 -7.97 -21.33 -30.11
CA LEU A 304 -7.24 -20.87 -31.30
C LEU A 304 -5.95 -21.66 -31.51
N LEU A 305 -5.19 -21.90 -30.44
CA LEU A 305 -3.94 -22.68 -30.50
C LEU A 305 -4.19 -24.14 -30.88
N ARG A 306 -5.20 -24.81 -30.31
CA ARG A 306 -5.64 -26.15 -30.71
C ARG A 306 -6.00 -26.19 -32.19
N GLY A 307 -6.79 -25.21 -32.63
CA GLY A 307 -7.14 -25.04 -34.04
C GLY A 307 -5.92 -24.92 -34.96
N THR A 308 -4.84 -24.29 -34.50
CA THR A 308 -3.58 -24.22 -35.26
C THR A 308 -2.72 -25.48 -35.19
N CYS A 309 -2.75 -26.23 -34.09
CA CYS A 309 -1.98 -27.46 -33.92
C CYS A 309 -2.56 -28.63 -34.71
N ASP A 310 -3.87 -28.65 -34.94
CA ASP A 310 -4.55 -29.68 -35.73
C ASP A 310 -4.48 -29.43 -37.24
N LEU A 311 -3.72 -28.43 -37.71
CA LEU A 311 -3.49 -28.30 -39.14
C LEU A 311 -2.74 -29.54 -39.65
N PRO A 312 -3.33 -30.32 -40.57
CA PRO A 312 -2.62 -31.43 -41.16
C PRO A 312 -1.34 -30.90 -41.79
N LEU A 313 -0.25 -31.65 -41.70
CA LEU A 313 1.09 -31.20 -42.12
C LEU A 313 1.11 -30.70 -43.59
N GLY A 314 0.23 -31.25 -44.44
CA GLY A 314 -0.01 -30.77 -45.80
C GLY A 314 -0.56 -29.34 -45.88
N ALA A 315 -1.43 -28.91 -44.96
CA ALA A 315 -1.94 -27.55 -44.89
C ALA A 315 -0.85 -26.54 -44.47
N LEU A 316 0.09 -26.93 -43.60
CA LEU A 316 1.28 -26.13 -43.28
C LEU A 316 2.20 -25.98 -44.50
N VAL A 317 2.40 -27.05 -45.28
CA VAL A 317 3.14 -27.00 -46.55
C VAL A 317 2.46 -26.06 -47.54
N VAL A 318 1.14 -26.14 -47.70
CA VAL A 318 0.36 -25.20 -48.51
C VAL A 318 0.51 -23.76 -47.99
N MET A 319 0.52 -23.56 -46.67
CA MET A 319 0.75 -22.26 -46.04
C MET A 319 2.12 -21.67 -46.35
N LEU A 320 3.16 -22.50 -46.29
CA LEU A 320 4.53 -22.13 -46.63
C LEU A 320 4.67 -21.74 -48.11
N PHE A 321 4.02 -22.49 -49.01
CA PHE A 321 4.13 -22.26 -50.46
C PHE A 321 3.29 -21.09 -50.97
N LEU A 322 2.08 -20.89 -50.45
CA LEU A 322 1.21 -19.78 -50.89
C LEU A 322 1.51 -18.46 -50.16
N GLY A 323 2.05 -18.52 -48.95
CA GLY A 323 2.20 -17.35 -48.07
C GLY A 323 0.91 -16.99 -47.33
N TYR A 324 1.04 -16.54 -46.08
CA TYR A 324 -0.07 -16.28 -45.16
C TYR A 324 -1.12 -15.30 -45.74
N ASP A 325 -0.66 -14.18 -46.31
CA ASP A 325 -1.53 -13.14 -46.88
C ASP A 325 -2.38 -13.63 -48.05
N HIS A 326 -1.86 -14.57 -48.85
CA HIS A 326 -2.59 -15.11 -49.99
C HIS A 326 -3.63 -16.14 -49.57
N ILE A 327 -3.39 -16.87 -48.49
CA ILE A 327 -4.38 -17.81 -47.96
C ILE A 327 -5.55 -17.06 -47.34
N LEU A 328 -5.29 -16.03 -46.54
CA LEU A 328 -6.36 -15.20 -45.98
C LEU A 328 -7.20 -14.56 -47.09
N ALA A 329 -6.53 -13.98 -48.10
CA ALA A 329 -7.19 -13.39 -49.26
C ALA A 329 -7.88 -14.42 -50.19
N THR A 330 -7.57 -15.71 -50.07
CA THR A 330 -8.22 -16.79 -50.82
C THR A 330 -9.43 -17.33 -50.04
N LEU A 331 -9.32 -17.45 -48.72
CA LEU A 331 -10.42 -17.84 -47.82
C LEU A 331 -11.54 -16.80 -47.78
N LEU A 332 -11.20 -15.51 -47.76
CA LEU A 332 -12.16 -14.41 -47.75
C LEU A 332 -12.92 -14.21 -49.07
N HIS A 333 -12.46 -14.84 -50.17
CA HIS A 333 -13.08 -14.71 -51.49
C HIS A 333 -13.62 -16.04 -52.00
N PRO A 334 -14.95 -16.27 -51.98
CA PRO A 334 -15.55 -17.58 -52.29
C PRO A 334 -15.23 -18.05 -53.71
N LEU A 335 -15.07 -17.12 -54.66
CA LEU A 335 -14.68 -17.43 -56.04
C LEU A 335 -13.24 -17.96 -56.15
N LYS A 336 -12.30 -17.41 -55.37
CA LYS A 336 -10.91 -17.90 -55.38
C LYS A 336 -10.83 -19.28 -54.74
N LEU A 337 -11.61 -19.50 -53.68
CA LEU A 337 -11.71 -20.79 -53.02
C LEU A 337 -12.33 -21.85 -53.94
N ALA A 338 -13.40 -21.52 -54.66
CA ALA A 338 -14.00 -22.39 -55.66
C ALA A 338 -13.03 -22.71 -56.81
N ALA A 339 -12.26 -21.72 -57.29
CA ALA A 339 -11.25 -21.94 -58.32
C ALA A 339 -10.11 -22.84 -57.83
N LEU A 340 -9.62 -22.64 -56.60
CA LEU A 340 -8.59 -23.47 -56.00
C LEU A 340 -9.09 -24.91 -55.80
N ALA A 341 -10.32 -25.08 -55.30
CA ALA A 341 -10.95 -26.39 -55.17
C ALA A 341 -11.10 -27.10 -56.53
N ALA A 342 -11.51 -26.39 -57.58
CA ALA A 342 -11.58 -26.93 -58.93
C ALA A 342 -10.20 -27.37 -59.45
N ILE A 343 -9.15 -26.58 -59.21
CA ILE A 343 -7.77 -26.95 -59.56
C ILE A 343 -7.35 -28.21 -58.80
N CYS A 344 -7.63 -28.30 -57.50
CA CYS A 344 -7.31 -29.48 -56.69
C CYS A 344 -8.05 -30.74 -57.19
N VAL A 345 -9.34 -30.63 -57.52
CA VAL A 345 -10.13 -31.74 -58.08
C VAL A 345 -9.58 -32.17 -59.43
N LEU A 346 -9.22 -31.22 -60.31
CA LEU A 346 -8.62 -31.52 -61.61
C LEU A 346 -7.26 -32.21 -61.45
N CYS A 347 -6.39 -31.71 -60.57
CA CYS A 347 -5.10 -32.35 -60.26
C CYS A 347 -5.29 -33.76 -59.66
N GLY A 348 -6.25 -33.94 -58.76
CA GLY A 348 -6.57 -35.25 -58.19
C GLY A 348 -7.07 -36.23 -59.25
N ALA A 349 -7.97 -35.79 -60.13
CA ALA A 349 -8.50 -36.58 -61.23
C ALA A 349 -7.42 -37.00 -62.24
N THR A 350 -6.47 -36.10 -62.58
CA THR A 350 -5.37 -36.43 -63.49
C THR A 350 -4.39 -37.43 -62.88
N ILE A 351 -4.05 -37.29 -61.59
CA ILE A 351 -3.22 -38.25 -60.85
C ILE A 351 -3.93 -39.62 -60.77
N TRP A 352 -5.23 -39.64 -60.49
CA TRP A 352 -6.02 -40.87 -60.41
C TRP A 352 -6.14 -41.58 -61.76
N ALA A 353 -6.45 -40.83 -62.83
CA ALA A 353 -6.52 -41.37 -64.20
C ALA A 353 -5.18 -41.95 -64.67
N ARG A 354 -4.06 -41.36 -64.25
CA ARG A 354 -2.72 -41.92 -64.45
C ARG A 354 -2.52 -43.23 -63.72
N ARG A 355 -2.91 -43.30 -62.45
CA ARG A 355 -2.74 -44.51 -61.63
C ARG A 355 -3.55 -45.69 -62.16
N LEU A 356 -4.72 -45.41 -62.74
CA LEU A 356 -5.54 -46.42 -63.44
C LEU A 356 -5.00 -46.81 -64.82
N GLY A 357 -3.93 -46.17 -65.32
CA GLY A 357 -3.36 -46.46 -66.63
C GLY A 357 -4.23 -46.05 -67.81
N LEU A 358 -5.31 -45.30 -67.59
CA LEU A 358 -6.19 -44.75 -68.63
C LEU A 358 -5.46 -43.78 -69.55
N ILE A 359 -4.41 -43.14 -69.04
CA ILE A 359 -3.56 -42.22 -69.79
C ILE A 359 -2.16 -42.84 -69.90
N ARG A 360 -1.96 -43.68 -70.93
CA ARG A 360 -0.64 -44.19 -71.33
C ARG A 360 -0.23 -43.61 -72.68
N GLY A 361 0.97 -43.02 -72.75
CA GLY A 361 1.57 -42.51 -73.98
C GLY A 361 1.80 -41.00 -74.01
N LYS A 362 2.23 -40.49 -75.17
CA LYS A 362 2.67 -39.09 -75.40
C LYS A 362 1.61 -38.04 -75.03
N CYS A 363 0.32 -38.39 -75.03
CA CYS A 363 -0.76 -37.50 -74.56
C CYS A 363 -0.65 -37.14 -73.07
N GLY A 364 -0.05 -38.00 -72.23
CA GLY A 364 0.17 -37.68 -70.82
C GLY A 364 1.16 -36.52 -70.63
N ALA A 365 2.15 -36.37 -71.51
CA ALA A 365 3.13 -35.29 -71.45
C ALA A 365 2.53 -33.94 -71.86
N CYS A 366 1.59 -33.94 -72.83
CA CYS A 366 0.86 -32.73 -73.22
C CYS A 366 -0.09 -32.25 -72.12
N LEU A 367 -0.69 -33.18 -71.38
CA LEU A 367 -1.56 -32.83 -70.25
C LEU A 367 -0.74 -32.23 -69.09
N ASP A 368 0.45 -32.75 -68.82
CA ASP A 368 1.35 -32.19 -67.80
C ASP A 368 1.84 -30.80 -68.16
N THR A 369 2.23 -30.57 -69.42
CA THR A 369 2.65 -29.23 -69.84
C THR A 369 1.48 -28.26 -69.82
N ALA A 370 0.27 -28.67 -70.23
CA ALA A 370 -0.93 -27.85 -70.10
C ALA A 370 -1.26 -27.51 -68.64
N LEU A 371 -1.15 -28.49 -67.73
CA LEU A 371 -1.38 -28.28 -66.29
C LEU A 371 -0.30 -27.39 -65.66
N ALA A 372 0.97 -27.57 -66.05
CA ALA A 372 2.08 -26.73 -65.61
C ALA A 372 1.93 -25.28 -66.09
N VAL A 373 1.51 -25.08 -67.35
CA VAL A 373 1.25 -23.74 -67.90
C VAL A 373 0.04 -23.10 -67.23
N ALA A 374 -1.03 -23.85 -66.99
CA ALA A 374 -2.21 -23.35 -66.30
C ALA A 374 -1.90 -22.96 -64.84
N THR A 375 -1.13 -23.79 -64.12
CA THR A 375 -0.71 -23.49 -62.74
C THR A 375 0.26 -22.29 -62.69
N LEU A 376 1.24 -22.21 -63.61
CA LEU A 376 2.11 -21.04 -63.75
C LEU A 376 1.33 -19.77 -64.10
N GLY A 377 0.32 -19.87 -64.96
CA GLY A 377 -0.56 -18.76 -65.33
C GLY A 377 -1.38 -18.21 -64.16
N VAL A 378 -1.90 -19.10 -63.31
CA VAL A 378 -2.63 -18.70 -62.09
C VAL A 378 -1.66 -18.09 -61.06
N CYS A 379 -0.49 -18.70 -60.85
CA CYS A 379 0.53 -18.18 -59.92
C CYS A 379 1.07 -16.80 -60.34
N THR A 380 1.31 -16.58 -61.64
CA THR A 380 1.78 -15.29 -62.17
C THR A 380 0.70 -14.22 -62.10
N SER A 381 -0.55 -14.54 -62.45
CA SER A 381 -1.72 -13.66 -62.30
C SER A 381 -1.92 -13.20 -60.85
N MET A 382 -1.71 -14.09 -59.87
CA MET A 382 -1.82 -13.78 -58.45
C MET A 382 -0.68 -12.89 -57.93
N ARG A 383 0.58 -13.19 -58.30
CA ARG A 383 1.74 -12.36 -57.92
C ARG A 383 1.63 -10.93 -58.45
N VAL A 384 1.21 -10.77 -59.70
CA VAL A 384 1.05 -9.47 -60.36
C VAL A 384 0.00 -8.62 -59.64
N LYS A 385 -1.15 -9.19 -59.26
CA LYS A 385 -2.19 -8.44 -58.51
C LYS A 385 -1.75 -8.04 -57.10
N SER A 386 -0.97 -8.89 -56.40
CA SER A 386 -0.45 -8.54 -55.07
C SER A 386 0.58 -7.40 -55.12
N PHE A 387 1.40 -7.37 -56.16
CA PHE A 387 2.38 -6.32 -56.41
C PHE A 387 1.69 -4.97 -56.68
N TYR A 388 0.61 -4.98 -57.48
CA TYR A 388 -0.18 -3.77 -57.73
C TYR A 388 -0.98 -3.30 -56.51
N ALA A 389 -1.50 -4.20 -55.67
CA ALA A 389 -2.18 -3.83 -54.42
C ALA A 389 -1.20 -3.23 -53.38
N SER A 390 0.00 -3.79 -53.27
CA SER A 390 1.11 -3.25 -52.45
C SER A 390 1.56 -1.86 -52.89
N LEU A 391 1.66 -1.63 -54.21
CA LEU A 391 1.95 -0.33 -54.80
C LEU A 391 0.83 0.70 -54.55
N ALA A 392 -0.43 0.29 -54.61
CA ALA A 392 -1.57 1.15 -54.31
C ALA A 392 -1.61 1.58 -52.84
N ALA A 393 -1.30 0.68 -51.90
CA ALA A 393 -1.24 0.97 -50.46
C ALA A 393 -0.05 1.89 -50.07
N ARG A 394 1.08 1.80 -50.77
CA ARG A 394 2.20 2.75 -50.58
C ARG A 394 1.88 4.15 -51.12
N ARG A 395 1.04 4.25 -52.16
CA ARG A 395 0.63 5.52 -52.77
C ARG A 395 -0.36 6.31 -51.90
N THR A 396 -1.18 5.65 -51.08
CA THR A 396 -2.08 6.32 -50.13
C THR A 396 -1.37 6.80 -48.86
N ARG A 397 -0.33 6.08 -48.38
CA ARG A 397 0.51 6.53 -47.25
C ARG A 397 1.40 7.74 -47.58
N GLY A 398 1.82 7.90 -48.84
CA GLY A 398 2.66 9.03 -49.26
C GLY A 398 1.93 10.38 -49.35
N LYS A 399 0.59 10.39 -49.43
CA LYS A 399 -0.22 11.63 -49.50
C LYS A 399 -0.62 12.21 -48.14
N ALA A 400 -0.43 11.47 -47.05
CA ALA A 400 -0.84 11.90 -45.70
C ALA A 400 0.28 12.63 -44.91
N LYS A 401 1.47 12.84 -45.49
CA LYS A 401 2.65 13.35 -44.77
C LYS A 401 3.25 14.65 -45.33
N GLY A 402 2.44 15.44 -46.04
CA GLY A 402 2.84 16.73 -46.62
C GLY A 402 1.88 17.86 -46.25
N GLY A 403 1.87 18.24 -44.97
CA GLY A 403 1.33 19.51 -44.48
C GLY A 403 2.42 20.18 -43.65
N ALA A 404 2.98 21.27 -44.18
CA ALA A 404 4.11 22.02 -43.63
C ALA A 404 3.71 22.85 -42.40
N PRO A 405 4.69 23.27 -41.56
CA PRO A 405 4.47 24.05 -40.36
C PRO A 405 4.33 25.55 -40.70
N ALA A 406 3.53 26.27 -39.91
CA ALA A 406 3.49 27.72 -39.91
C ALA A 406 3.93 28.23 -38.54
N ASP A 407 4.95 29.08 -38.59
CA ASP A 407 5.54 29.85 -37.51
C ASP A 407 4.57 30.85 -36.88
N SER A 408 4.77 31.13 -35.59
CA SER A 408 4.72 32.50 -35.07
C SER A 408 5.49 32.61 -33.75
N ASP A 409 6.65 33.28 -33.85
CA ASP A 409 7.35 34.05 -32.82
C ASP A 409 6.38 34.95 -32.02
N GLY A 410 6.64 35.46 -30.80
CA GLY A 410 7.82 35.53 -29.96
C GLY A 410 7.63 36.64 -28.90
N SER A 411 8.63 36.81 -28.01
CA SER A 411 8.83 37.91 -27.03
C SER A 411 7.93 37.88 -25.77
N GLU A 412 8.36 38.14 -24.54
CA GLU A 412 9.52 38.92 -24.06
C GLU A 412 9.78 38.64 -22.56
N CYS A 413 11.04 38.74 -22.13
CA CYS A 413 11.49 38.68 -20.74
C CYS A 413 11.14 39.95 -19.96
N ALA A 414 10.79 39.82 -18.67
CA ALA A 414 11.09 40.85 -17.67
C ALA A 414 11.12 40.25 -16.23
N GLU A 415 12.25 40.46 -15.56
CA GLU A 415 12.43 40.40 -14.12
C GLU A 415 11.50 41.39 -13.39
N LEU A 416 11.04 41.07 -12.17
CA LEU A 416 11.28 41.86 -10.94
C LEU A 416 10.46 41.38 -9.73
N LYS A 417 11.04 41.67 -8.57
CA LYS A 417 10.77 41.35 -7.15
C LYS A 417 9.33 41.55 -6.61
N PRO A 418 9.06 41.04 -5.38
CA PRO A 418 7.74 41.00 -4.75
C PRO A 418 7.39 42.31 -4.03
N ALA A 419 6.10 42.63 -3.97
CA ALA A 419 5.56 43.61 -3.05
C ALA A 419 4.20 43.14 -2.51
N ALA A 420 4.07 43.27 -1.20
CA ALA A 420 2.86 43.10 -0.43
C ALA A 420 1.74 44.04 -0.89
N SER A 421 0.49 43.61 -0.73
CA SER A 421 -0.58 44.52 -0.36
C SER A 421 -1.73 43.77 0.30
N ASP A 422 -2.12 44.31 1.44
CA ASP A 422 -3.26 43.99 2.27
C ASP A 422 -4.58 43.86 1.49
N CYS A 423 -5.41 42.91 1.91
CA CYS A 423 -6.86 43.04 1.81
C CYS A 423 -7.52 42.29 2.98
N SER A 424 -7.59 42.99 4.10
CA SER A 424 -8.64 42.78 5.11
C SER A 424 -9.96 43.28 4.50
N LEU A 425 -11.03 42.49 4.59
CA LEU A 425 -12.37 42.99 4.89
C LEU A 425 -13.27 41.85 5.38
N ALA A 426 -13.97 42.17 6.46
CA ALA A 426 -14.72 41.32 7.35
C ALA A 426 -16.07 40.82 6.80
N GLY A 427 -16.61 39.79 7.43
CA GLY A 427 -18.01 39.37 7.28
C GLY A 427 -18.36 38.16 8.17
N PRO A 428 -19.20 38.31 9.20
CA PRO A 428 -19.38 37.34 10.28
C PRO A 428 -20.44 36.27 9.93
N GLY A 429 -20.15 35.01 10.25
CA GLY A 429 -21.08 33.89 10.14
C GLY A 429 -21.45 33.35 11.52
N ALA A 430 -22.47 33.95 12.14
CA ALA A 430 -23.17 33.38 13.28
C ALA A 430 -23.92 32.11 12.83
N ARG A 431 -23.69 30.97 13.51
CA ARG A 431 -24.56 29.79 13.42
C ARG A 431 -25.13 29.47 14.78
N LEU A 432 -26.45 29.40 14.77
CA LEU A 432 -27.40 29.24 15.86
C LEU A 432 -27.18 27.93 16.60
N MET A 433 -27.22 28.03 17.93
CA MET A 433 -27.65 26.94 18.80
C MET A 433 -29.16 26.75 18.63
N GLU A 434 -29.58 25.54 18.28
CA GLU A 434 -30.96 25.10 18.48
C GLU A 434 -31.04 24.37 19.83
N GLU A 435 -31.73 25.01 20.77
CA GLU A 435 -32.34 24.36 21.91
C GLU A 435 -33.56 23.56 21.43
N GLY A 436 -33.58 22.26 21.73
CA GLY A 436 -34.75 21.39 21.56
C GLY A 436 -35.08 20.71 22.88
N SER A 437 -35.99 21.30 23.65
CA SER A 437 -36.62 20.70 24.83
C SER A 437 -38.13 20.58 24.61
N SER A 438 -38.66 19.36 24.63
CA SER A 438 -39.99 18.95 25.11
C SER A 438 -40.25 17.51 24.62
N SER A 439 -40.28 16.54 25.54
CA SER A 439 -41.47 16.04 26.25
C SER A 439 -42.38 15.17 25.36
N SER A 440 -42.41 13.87 25.62
CA SER A 440 -43.63 13.08 25.54
C SER A 440 -43.44 11.76 26.29
N ALA A 441 -44.14 11.67 27.42
CA ALA A 441 -44.43 10.44 28.13
C ALA A 441 -45.36 9.56 27.29
N TYR A 442 -45.13 8.25 27.29
CA TYR A 442 -46.17 7.25 27.15
C TYR A 442 -45.87 6.10 28.11
N GLU A 443 -46.67 6.03 29.17
CA GLU A 443 -46.96 4.79 29.90
C GLU A 443 -47.96 3.97 29.07
N ALA A 444 -47.64 2.70 28.84
CA ALA A 444 -48.54 1.55 28.83
C ALA A 444 -47.70 0.27 28.93
#